data_AF-A0A534BNR0-F1
#
_entry.id   AF-A0A534BNR0-F1
#
_cell.length_a   1.000
_cell.length_b   1.000
_cell.length_c   1.000
_cell.angle_alpha   90.00
_cell.angle_beta   90.00
_cell.angle_gamma   90.00
#
_symmetry.space_group_name_H-M   'P 1'
#
loop_
_entity.id
_entity.type
_entity.pdbx_description
1 polymer ?
#
loop_
_entity_poly.entity_id
_entity_poly.type
_entity_poly.pdbx_seq_one_letter_code
_entity_poly.pdbx_strand_id
1 'polypeptide(L)'
;MTTWTPRALASEARRYSHELWRVVEAQHTASTMRLTDSLEEQASLELVLEESKPALPPAARRLHYLLATPFRYRPHISSRFRAPLEAGVWYGAEVLRTALAEKSYWRLRFLLDSPATPDLKPVPHTAFRAAVRTAAAVDLTVAPLARDASVWTHRVSYQGTQALAALARHAQIQLIRYESVRDPEHAACAAVLDPAPFGRGKPHSQHTWFIAAARARVRCAQDERGGASWEFTREQLV
;
A
#
# COMPACT_ATOMS: atom_id res chain seq x y z
N MET A 1 -1.68 20.55 19.91
CA MET A 1 -0.77 19.45 20.31
C MET A 1 -1.56 18.17 20.32
N THR A 2 -1.12 17.12 19.63
CA THR A 2 -1.75 15.80 19.70
C THR A 2 -1.46 15.20 21.09
N THR A 3 -2.36 14.35 21.62
CA THR A 3 -2.14 13.65 22.91
C THR A 3 -1.76 12.19 22.69
N TRP A 4 -1.08 11.91 21.57
CA TRP A 4 -0.67 10.54 21.25
C TRP A 4 0.49 10.15 22.15
N THR A 5 0.26 9.11 22.93
CA THR A 5 1.28 8.40 23.68
C THR A 5 1.07 6.91 23.44
N PRO A 6 2.07 6.04 23.65
CA PRO A 6 1.87 4.61 23.45
C PRO A 6 0.74 4.07 24.34
N ARG A 7 0.64 4.55 25.58
CA ARG A 7 -0.44 4.16 26.51
C ARG A 7 -1.82 4.61 26.03
N ALA A 8 -1.93 5.83 25.50
CA ALA A 8 -3.19 6.33 24.93
C ALA A 8 -3.59 5.55 23.67
N LEU A 9 -2.65 5.20 22.79
CA LEU A 9 -2.97 4.37 21.62
C LEU A 9 -3.37 2.94 22.02
N ALA A 10 -2.70 2.37 23.03
CA ALA A 10 -3.05 1.05 23.56
C ALA A 10 -4.46 1.01 24.18
N SER A 11 -4.93 2.09 24.82
CA SER A 11 -6.31 2.15 25.35
C SER A 11 -7.36 2.22 24.25
N GLU A 12 -7.01 2.70 23.05
CA GLU A 12 -7.91 2.76 21.89
C GLU A 12 -7.87 1.50 21.01
N ALA A 13 -7.08 0.49 21.42
CA ALA A 13 -6.96 -0.77 20.72
C ALA A 13 -8.33 -1.46 20.59
N ARG A 14 -8.65 -1.89 19.39
CA ARG A 14 -9.91 -2.55 19.06
C ARG A 14 -9.72 -3.69 18.08
N ARG A 15 -10.74 -4.55 18.03
CA ARG A 15 -10.81 -5.63 17.05
C ARG A 15 -11.03 -5.06 15.66
N TYR A 16 -10.30 -5.62 14.70
CA TYR A 16 -10.44 -5.36 13.28
C TYR A 16 -10.46 -6.69 12.54
N SER A 17 -11.48 -6.92 11.71
CA SER A 17 -11.61 -8.14 10.91
C SER A 17 -12.26 -7.81 9.57
N HIS A 18 -11.44 -7.59 8.54
CA HIS A 18 -11.91 -7.25 7.20
C HIS A 18 -11.08 -7.96 6.12
N GLU A 19 -11.62 -7.97 4.92
CA GLU A 19 -10.89 -8.35 3.71
C GLU A 19 -10.49 -7.08 2.98
N LEU A 20 -9.18 -6.88 2.82
CA LEU A 20 -8.61 -5.67 2.26
C LEU A 20 -8.17 -5.89 0.82
N TRP A 21 -8.57 -4.98 -0.06
CA TRP A 21 -8.06 -4.86 -1.41
C TRP A 21 -6.68 -4.22 -1.43
N ARG A 22 -5.80 -4.78 -2.24
CA ARG A 22 -4.51 -4.16 -2.59
C ARG A 22 -4.27 -4.29 -4.07
N VAL A 23 -3.78 -3.21 -4.69
CA VAL A 23 -3.38 -3.19 -6.09
C VAL A 23 -1.87 -3.04 -6.17
N VAL A 24 -1.23 -4.01 -6.82
CA VAL A 24 0.21 -3.98 -7.12
C VAL A 24 0.42 -4.01 -8.63
N GLU A 25 1.53 -3.48 -9.09
CA GLU A 25 1.91 -3.68 -10.49
C GLU A 25 2.08 -5.18 -10.75
N ALA A 26 1.53 -5.68 -11.86
CA ALA A 26 1.66 -7.09 -12.18
C ALA A 26 3.15 -7.40 -12.38
N GLN A 27 3.59 -8.58 -11.96
CA GLN A 27 4.92 -9.02 -12.32
C GLN A 27 4.97 -9.19 -13.84
N HIS A 28 5.63 -8.26 -14.52
CA HIS A 28 6.00 -8.47 -15.90
C HIS A 28 7.03 -9.59 -15.93
N THR A 29 6.69 -10.68 -16.62
CA THR A 29 7.61 -11.75 -16.97
C THR A 29 8.86 -11.10 -17.57
N ALA A 30 9.98 -11.27 -16.88
CA ALA A 30 11.32 -10.95 -17.35
C ALA A 30 11.61 -9.46 -17.65
N SER A 31 11.38 -8.58 -16.67
CA SER A 31 11.91 -7.19 -16.73
C SER A 31 13.43 -7.14 -16.88
N THR A 32 14.12 -8.17 -16.39
CA THR A 32 15.55 -8.41 -16.50
C THR A 32 16.02 -8.76 -17.91
N MET A 33 15.17 -9.32 -18.80
CA MET A 33 15.54 -9.57 -20.21
C MET A 33 15.96 -8.31 -20.95
N ARG A 34 15.47 -7.14 -20.54
CA ARG A 34 15.87 -5.86 -21.16
C ARG A 34 17.29 -5.43 -20.80
N LEU A 35 17.91 -6.11 -19.83
CA LEU A 35 19.23 -5.79 -19.28
C LEU A 35 20.27 -6.86 -19.61
N THR A 36 19.92 -7.87 -20.40
CA THR A 36 20.76 -9.04 -20.67
C THR A 36 20.69 -9.45 -22.13
N ASP A 37 21.79 -9.92 -22.70
CA ASP A 37 21.91 -10.28 -24.12
C ASP A 37 21.50 -11.75 -24.38
N SER A 38 21.36 -12.56 -23.33
CA SER A 38 21.01 -13.98 -23.41
C SER A 38 20.15 -14.46 -22.24
N LEU A 39 19.48 -15.60 -22.41
CA LEU A 39 18.71 -16.25 -21.34
C LEU A 39 19.60 -16.77 -20.20
N GLU A 40 20.85 -17.15 -20.50
CA GLU A 40 21.81 -17.57 -19.50
C GLU A 40 22.22 -16.40 -18.59
N GLU A 41 22.57 -15.27 -19.19
CA GLU A 41 22.87 -14.04 -18.46
C GLU A 41 21.66 -13.57 -17.64
N GLN A 42 20.45 -13.66 -18.21
CA GLN A 42 19.22 -13.37 -17.48
C GLN A 42 19.06 -14.25 -16.24
N ALA A 43 19.31 -15.56 -16.37
CA ALA A 43 19.22 -16.49 -15.24
C ALA A 43 20.26 -16.16 -14.16
N SER A 44 21.49 -15.83 -14.55
CA SER A 44 22.54 -15.37 -13.63
C SER A 44 22.13 -14.08 -12.91
N LEU A 45 21.57 -13.10 -13.63
CA LEU A 45 21.09 -11.85 -13.04
C LEU A 45 19.96 -12.09 -12.04
N GLU A 46 18.99 -12.96 -12.36
CA GLU A 46 17.89 -13.31 -11.44
C GLU A 46 18.40 -14.01 -10.18
N LEU A 47 19.43 -14.87 -10.28
CA LEU A 47 20.07 -15.49 -9.13
C LEU A 47 20.74 -14.43 -8.23
N VAL A 48 21.57 -13.55 -8.81
CA VAL A 48 22.21 -12.45 -8.07
C VAL A 48 21.16 -11.55 -7.41
N LEU A 49 20.08 -11.24 -8.14
CA LEU A 49 18.98 -10.45 -7.61
C LEU A 49 18.30 -11.17 -6.44
N GLU A 50 17.98 -12.47 -6.52
CA GLU A 50 17.37 -13.18 -5.39
C GLU A 50 18.30 -13.27 -4.18
N GLU A 51 19.59 -13.55 -4.38
CA GLU A 51 20.60 -13.62 -3.31
C GLU A 51 20.82 -12.28 -2.61
N SER A 52 20.71 -11.17 -3.33
CA SER A 52 20.86 -9.83 -2.76
C SER A 52 19.69 -9.39 -1.87
N LYS A 53 18.54 -10.07 -1.96
CA LYS A 53 17.33 -9.63 -1.24
C LYS A 53 17.44 -9.97 0.25
N PRO A 54 17.19 -9.00 1.16
CA PRO A 54 17.22 -9.23 2.60
C PRO A 54 16.35 -10.41 3.03
N ALA A 55 16.76 -11.13 4.08
CA ALA A 55 15.95 -12.22 4.61
C ALA A 55 14.58 -11.72 5.10
N LEU A 56 13.53 -12.51 4.85
CA LEU A 56 12.22 -12.24 5.42
C LEU A 56 12.25 -12.38 6.95
N PRO A 57 11.59 -11.47 7.69
CA PRO A 57 11.43 -11.62 9.13
C PRO A 57 10.65 -12.91 9.41
N PRO A 58 10.96 -13.64 10.51
CA PRO A 58 10.32 -14.93 10.81
C PRO A 58 8.79 -14.90 10.75
N ALA A 59 8.18 -13.81 11.20
CA ALA A 59 6.74 -13.63 11.22
C ALA A 59 6.11 -13.47 9.81
N ALA A 60 6.88 -13.19 8.76
CA ALA A 60 6.40 -13.05 7.38
C ALA A 60 6.73 -14.26 6.48
N ARG A 61 7.64 -15.15 6.90
CA ARG A 61 8.12 -16.29 6.07
C ARG A 61 7.00 -17.25 5.62
N ARG A 62 5.95 -17.38 6.42
CA ARG A 62 4.79 -18.23 6.13
C ARG A 62 3.78 -17.62 5.16
N LEU A 63 3.92 -16.32 4.87
CA LEU A 63 2.96 -15.59 4.05
C LEU A 63 3.27 -15.77 2.56
N HIS A 64 2.24 -15.73 1.73
CA HIS A 64 2.41 -15.60 0.30
C HIS A 64 3.21 -14.32 -0.03
N TYR A 65 4.04 -14.33 -1.08
CA TYR A 65 4.95 -13.22 -1.38
C TYR A 65 4.21 -11.87 -1.53
N LEU A 66 3.03 -11.84 -2.16
CA LEU A 66 2.19 -10.63 -2.27
C LEU A 66 1.82 -9.98 -0.91
N LEU A 67 1.84 -10.75 0.18
CA LEU A 67 1.64 -10.28 1.54
C LEU A 67 2.97 -10.04 2.27
N ALA A 68 3.98 -10.88 2.01
CA ALA A 68 5.27 -10.83 2.70
C ALA A 68 6.18 -9.67 2.24
N THR A 69 6.17 -9.34 0.95
CA THR A 69 7.12 -8.41 0.32
C THR A 69 7.24 -7.05 1.02
N PRO A 70 6.15 -6.38 1.46
CA PRO A 70 6.28 -5.12 2.19
C PRO A 70 7.15 -5.22 3.43
N PHE A 71 7.13 -6.35 4.15
CA PHE A 71 7.88 -6.54 5.39
C PHE A 71 9.34 -6.96 5.18
N ARG A 72 9.77 -7.22 3.94
CA ARG A 72 11.12 -7.66 3.60
C ARG A 72 12.14 -6.53 3.66
N TYR A 73 11.74 -5.32 3.26
CA TYR A 73 12.65 -4.20 3.00
C TYR A 73 12.47 -3.05 3.99
N ARG A 74 13.50 -2.20 4.08
CA ARG A 74 13.50 -0.92 4.81
C ARG A 74 13.82 0.23 3.85
N PRO A 75 12.84 0.73 3.09
CA PRO A 75 13.10 1.69 2.01
C PRO A 75 13.57 3.06 2.53
N HIS A 76 14.50 3.70 1.81
CA HIS A 76 14.97 5.07 2.10
C HIS A 76 13.85 6.10 1.93
N ILE A 77 12.94 5.90 0.99
CA ILE A 77 11.79 6.79 0.77
C ILE A 77 10.73 6.50 1.83
N SER A 78 10.13 7.53 2.40
CA SER A 78 9.06 7.40 3.40
C SER A 78 7.68 7.11 2.78
N SER A 79 6.70 6.71 3.59
CA SER A 79 5.28 6.69 3.22
C SER A 79 4.39 7.20 4.36
N ARG A 80 3.07 7.22 4.20
CA ARG A 80 2.14 7.85 5.15
C ARG A 80 2.38 7.42 6.60
N PHE A 81 2.47 6.11 6.86
CA PHE A 81 2.68 5.55 8.20
C PHE A 81 4.05 4.87 8.37
N ARG A 82 5.08 5.31 7.63
CA ARG A 82 6.43 4.75 7.72
C ARG A 82 7.49 5.80 7.42
N ALA A 83 8.38 6.06 8.38
CA ALA A 83 9.52 6.93 8.15
C ALA A 83 10.58 6.25 7.25
N PRO A 84 11.56 6.99 6.70
CA PRO A 84 12.72 6.41 6.02
C PRO A 84 13.39 5.31 6.86
N LEU A 85 13.82 4.22 6.22
CA LEU A 85 14.58 3.13 6.84
C LEU A 85 13.87 2.36 7.96
N GLU A 86 12.59 2.62 8.22
CA GLU A 86 11.77 1.83 9.14
C GLU A 86 11.26 0.54 8.50
N ALA A 87 10.79 -0.37 9.35
CA ALA A 87 10.10 -1.59 8.93
C ALA A 87 8.93 -1.27 8.00
N GLY A 88 8.77 -2.10 6.96
CA GLY A 88 7.73 -1.93 5.97
C GLY A 88 6.31 -1.98 6.52
N VAL A 89 5.38 -1.44 5.72
CA VAL A 89 3.95 -1.38 6.01
C VAL A 89 3.22 -1.95 4.81
N TRP A 90 2.30 -2.87 5.04
CA TRP A 90 1.38 -3.35 4.00
C TRP A 90 0.16 -2.43 3.99
N TYR A 91 -0.17 -1.88 2.83
CA TYR A 91 -1.29 -0.97 2.64
C TYR A 91 -2.40 -1.65 1.84
N GLY A 92 -3.63 -1.54 2.32
CA GLY A 92 -4.83 -1.96 1.58
C GLY A 92 -6.03 -1.09 1.90
N ALA A 93 -7.13 -1.33 1.19
CA ALA A 93 -8.38 -0.59 1.33
C ALA A 93 -9.57 -1.54 1.51
N GLU A 94 -10.61 -1.07 2.20
CA GLU A 94 -11.82 -1.88 2.44
C GLU A 94 -12.65 -2.06 1.16
N VAL A 95 -12.50 -1.18 0.18
CA VAL A 95 -13.17 -1.27 -1.13
C VAL A 95 -12.18 -1.12 -2.29
N LEU A 96 -12.49 -1.75 -3.42
CA LEU A 96 -11.61 -1.84 -4.59
C LEU A 96 -11.31 -0.46 -5.21
N ARG A 97 -12.33 0.39 -5.34
CA ARG A 97 -12.19 1.75 -5.89
C ARG A 97 -11.11 2.55 -5.14
N THR A 98 -11.10 2.49 -3.80
CA THR A 98 -10.10 3.18 -2.97
C THR A 98 -8.70 2.64 -3.20
N ALA A 99 -8.53 1.32 -3.33
CA ALA A 99 -7.24 0.73 -3.67
C ALA A 99 -6.75 1.17 -5.06
N LEU A 100 -7.68 1.30 -6.03
CA LEU A 100 -7.39 1.86 -7.35
C LEU A 100 -7.05 3.35 -7.29
N ALA A 101 -7.74 4.15 -6.47
CA ALA A 101 -7.46 5.57 -6.28
C ALA A 101 -6.07 5.80 -5.67
N GLU A 102 -5.72 5.07 -4.60
CA GLU A 102 -4.40 5.12 -3.97
C GLU A 102 -3.28 4.71 -4.96
N LYS A 103 -3.49 3.65 -5.77
CA LYS A 103 -2.52 3.26 -6.79
C LYS A 103 -2.42 4.29 -7.91
N SER A 104 -3.55 4.87 -8.32
CA SER A 104 -3.65 5.92 -9.35
C SER A 104 -2.92 7.19 -8.93
N TYR A 105 -3.05 7.59 -7.66
CA TYR A 105 -2.31 8.73 -7.11
C TYR A 105 -0.80 8.60 -7.34
N TRP A 106 -0.20 7.44 -7.07
CA TRP A 106 1.24 7.25 -7.27
C TRP A 106 1.65 7.22 -8.75
N ARG A 107 0.80 6.70 -9.63
CA ARG A 107 1.02 6.74 -11.09
C ARG A 107 1.01 8.19 -11.61
N LEU A 108 0.05 9.00 -11.14
CA LEU A 108 -0.04 10.41 -11.48
C LEU A 108 1.11 11.21 -10.87
N ARG A 109 1.46 10.97 -9.60
CA ARG A 109 2.56 11.63 -8.91
C ARG A 109 3.88 11.44 -9.66
N PHE A 110 4.20 10.20 -10.06
CA PHE A 110 5.37 9.92 -10.90
C PHE A 110 5.39 10.78 -12.18
N LEU A 111 4.24 10.91 -12.83
CA LEU A 111 4.10 11.67 -14.07
C LEU A 111 4.25 13.19 -13.87
N LEU A 112 3.73 13.70 -12.75
CA LEU A 112 3.85 15.11 -12.37
C LEU A 112 5.28 15.48 -11.95
N ASP A 113 5.97 14.54 -11.28
CA ASP A 113 7.35 14.73 -10.83
C ASP A 113 8.38 14.47 -11.96
N SER A 114 7.94 14.00 -13.13
CA SER A 114 8.76 13.77 -14.33
C SER A 114 8.19 14.48 -15.58
N PRO A 115 8.44 15.80 -15.75
CA PRO A 115 7.79 16.61 -16.78
C PRO A 115 8.01 16.13 -18.22
N ALA A 116 9.18 15.54 -18.52
CA ALA A 116 9.54 15.08 -19.85
C ALA A 116 9.00 13.67 -20.19
N THR A 117 8.47 12.92 -19.22
CA THR A 117 7.95 11.57 -19.47
C THR A 117 6.61 11.65 -20.21
N PRO A 118 6.39 10.96 -21.33
CA PRO A 118 5.07 10.97 -21.99
C PRO A 118 3.99 10.34 -21.11
N ASP A 119 2.72 10.47 -21.48
CA ASP A 119 1.63 9.82 -20.76
C ASP A 119 1.87 8.30 -20.64
N LEU A 120 1.57 7.75 -19.47
CA LEU A 120 1.84 6.36 -19.17
C LEU A 120 0.77 5.50 -19.83
N LYS A 121 1.22 4.66 -20.78
CA LYS A 121 0.39 3.63 -21.40
C LYS A 121 -0.26 2.72 -20.34
N PRO A 122 -1.38 2.05 -20.66
CA PRO A 122 -1.99 1.09 -19.75
C PRO A 122 -0.98 -0.02 -19.39
N VAL A 123 -0.71 -0.18 -18.09
CA VAL A 123 0.17 -1.22 -17.54
C VAL A 123 -0.68 -2.15 -16.68
N PRO A 124 -0.50 -3.49 -16.78
CA PRO A 124 -1.23 -4.44 -15.98
C PRO A 124 -0.87 -4.35 -14.50
N HIS A 125 -1.90 -4.48 -13.66
CA HIS A 125 -1.84 -4.47 -12.22
C HIS A 125 -2.67 -5.64 -11.69
N THR A 126 -2.20 -6.27 -10.63
CA THR A 126 -2.96 -7.29 -9.92
C THR A 126 -3.67 -6.65 -8.73
N ALA A 127 -4.99 -6.61 -8.78
CA ALA A 127 -5.85 -6.31 -7.63
C ALA A 127 -6.21 -7.62 -6.94
N PHE A 128 -6.00 -7.70 -5.62
CA PHE A 128 -6.31 -8.91 -4.84
C PHE A 128 -6.83 -8.55 -3.45
N ARG A 129 -7.52 -9.50 -2.82
CA ARG A 129 -7.99 -9.39 -1.43
C ARG A 129 -7.12 -10.20 -0.48
N ALA A 130 -6.97 -9.69 0.73
CA ALA A 130 -6.31 -10.38 1.84
C ALA A 130 -7.16 -10.25 3.11
N ALA A 131 -7.43 -11.38 3.77
CA ALA A 131 -8.09 -11.36 5.07
C ALA A 131 -7.12 -10.87 6.15
N VAL A 132 -7.57 -9.92 6.97
CA VAL A 132 -6.81 -9.30 8.04
C VAL A 132 -7.63 -9.33 9.32
N ARG A 133 -7.06 -9.91 10.38
CA ARG A 133 -7.71 -10.02 11.69
C ARG A 133 -6.75 -9.69 12.82
N THR A 134 -7.12 -8.77 13.69
CA THR A 134 -6.34 -8.43 14.89
C THR A 134 -7.24 -7.89 15.99
N ALA A 135 -6.80 -8.04 17.24
CA ALA A 135 -7.40 -7.35 18.40
C ALA A 135 -6.69 -6.02 18.73
N ALA A 136 -5.58 -5.72 18.06
CA ALA A 136 -4.71 -4.59 18.32
C ALA A 136 -4.68 -3.64 17.11
N ALA A 137 -5.85 -3.15 16.70
CA ALA A 137 -5.96 -2.08 15.71
C ALA A 137 -6.34 -0.77 16.39
N VAL A 138 -5.95 0.36 15.79
CA VAL A 138 -6.56 1.66 16.08
C VAL A 138 -7.31 2.15 14.85
N ASP A 139 -8.41 2.86 15.07
CA ASP A 139 -9.17 3.51 14.01
C ASP A 139 -9.05 5.03 14.19
N LEU A 140 -8.50 5.71 13.20
CA LEU A 140 -8.30 7.16 13.25
C LEU A 140 -9.60 7.93 13.03
N THR A 141 -10.65 7.28 12.52
CA THR A 141 -11.93 7.90 12.15
C THR A 141 -12.92 7.98 13.32
N VAL A 142 -12.57 7.43 14.49
CA VAL A 142 -13.41 7.40 15.68
C VAL A 142 -12.78 8.16 16.84
N ALA A 143 -13.60 8.67 17.76
CA ALA A 143 -13.10 9.33 18.96
C ALA A 143 -12.22 8.36 19.79
N PRO A 144 -11.16 8.86 20.45
CA PRO A 144 -10.71 10.26 20.47
C PRO A 144 -9.84 10.66 19.27
N LEU A 145 -9.36 9.71 18.46
CA LEU A 145 -8.37 9.93 17.40
C LEU A 145 -8.91 10.77 16.23
N ALA A 146 -10.23 10.75 16.00
CA ALA A 146 -10.90 11.56 14.99
C ALA A 146 -10.68 13.08 15.17
N ARG A 147 -10.45 13.55 16.40
CA ARG A 147 -10.23 14.99 16.65
C ARG A 147 -8.94 15.52 16.01
N ASP A 148 -7.99 14.62 15.75
CA ASP A 148 -6.69 14.94 15.14
C ASP A 148 -6.73 14.75 13.61
N ALA A 149 -7.93 14.77 12.99
CA ALA A 149 -8.15 14.56 11.57
C ALA A 149 -7.29 15.43 10.67
N SER A 150 -7.12 16.70 11.00
CA SER A 150 -6.26 17.62 10.21
C SER A 150 -4.81 17.16 10.13
N VAL A 151 -4.33 16.37 11.10
CA VAL A 151 -2.98 15.81 11.10
C VAL A 151 -2.92 14.58 10.21
N TRP A 152 -3.82 13.62 10.39
CA TRP A 152 -3.72 12.34 9.68
C TRP A 152 -4.29 12.35 8.25
N THR A 153 -5.13 13.33 7.92
CA THR A 153 -5.60 13.60 6.54
C THR A 153 -4.67 14.50 5.74
N HIS A 154 -3.56 14.98 6.33
CA HIS A 154 -2.67 15.87 5.59
C HIS A 154 -2.16 15.19 4.30
N ARG A 155 -2.36 15.85 3.14
CA ARG A 155 -2.14 15.26 1.81
C ARG A 155 -0.67 15.16 1.44
N VAL A 156 0.19 16.03 1.94
CA VAL A 156 1.61 16.11 1.51
C VAL A 156 2.57 15.74 2.64
N SER A 157 2.51 16.44 3.76
CA SER A 157 3.28 16.11 4.97
C SER A 157 2.74 14.84 5.64
N TYR A 158 3.62 13.88 5.87
CA TYR A 158 3.34 12.63 6.61
C TYR A 158 4.00 12.60 7.99
N GLN A 159 4.61 13.69 8.45
CA GLN A 159 5.34 13.72 9.72
C GLN A 159 4.45 13.29 10.90
N GLY A 160 3.22 13.79 10.96
CA GLY A 160 2.27 13.43 12.01
C GLY A 160 1.87 11.95 11.99
N THR A 161 1.54 11.41 10.81
CA THR A 161 1.16 9.99 10.67
C THR A 161 2.33 9.04 10.88
N GLN A 162 3.55 9.45 10.55
CA GLN A 162 4.77 8.68 10.85
C GLN A 162 5.05 8.66 12.36
N ALA A 163 4.94 9.81 13.04
CA ALA A 163 5.06 9.87 14.49
C ALA A 163 3.99 9.01 15.18
N LEU A 164 2.73 9.07 14.72
CA LEU A 164 1.65 8.20 15.19
C LEU A 164 1.99 6.73 15.00
N ALA A 165 2.49 6.34 13.82
CA ALA A 165 2.84 4.94 13.54
C ALA A 165 3.98 4.43 14.42
N ALA A 166 5.00 5.24 14.69
CA ALA A 166 6.06 4.89 15.62
C ALA A 166 5.52 4.62 17.04
N LEU A 167 4.64 5.51 17.53
CA LEU A 167 3.95 5.32 18.82
C LEU A 167 3.04 4.09 18.82
N ALA A 168 2.34 3.82 17.71
CA ALA A 168 1.49 2.64 17.54
C ALA A 168 2.31 1.35 17.64
N ARG A 169 3.49 1.31 17.01
CA ARG A 169 4.43 0.19 17.13
C ARG A 169 4.91 -0.01 18.57
N HIS A 170 5.25 1.07 19.27
CA HIS A 170 5.62 0.98 20.70
C HIS A 170 4.46 0.42 21.54
N ALA A 171 3.22 0.79 21.21
CA ALA A 171 2.00 0.29 21.84
C ALA A 171 1.57 -1.12 21.41
N GLN A 172 2.37 -1.82 20.59
CA GLN A 172 2.05 -3.14 20.02
C GLN A 172 0.77 -3.16 19.16
N ILE A 173 0.38 -2.00 18.61
CA ILE A 173 -0.67 -1.91 17.61
C ILE A 173 -0.16 -2.49 16.29
N GLN A 174 -0.96 -3.37 15.70
CA GLN A 174 -0.63 -4.11 14.49
C GLN A 174 -1.25 -3.49 13.23
N LEU A 175 -2.26 -2.65 13.39
CA LEU A 175 -3.02 -2.07 12.27
C LEU A 175 -3.51 -0.66 12.61
N ILE A 176 -3.37 0.26 11.66
CA ILE A 176 -4.00 1.59 11.70
C ILE A 176 -5.02 1.66 10.58
N ARG A 177 -6.31 1.81 10.93
CA ARG A 177 -7.39 2.10 9.98
C ARG A 177 -7.54 3.62 9.85
N TYR A 178 -7.64 4.12 8.64
CA TYR A 178 -7.69 5.55 8.35
C TYR A 178 -8.52 5.83 7.09
N GLU A 179 -8.97 7.07 6.93
CA GLU A 179 -9.68 7.50 5.73
C GLU A 179 -8.71 7.74 4.57
N SER A 180 -9.04 7.28 3.36
CA SER A 180 -8.25 7.67 2.19
C SER A 180 -8.49 9.13 1.85
N VAL A 181 -7.40 9.86 1.62
CA VAL A 181 -7.44 11.24 1.10
C VAL A 181 -7.30 11.29 -0.42
N ARG A 182 -7.24 10.12 -1.07
CA ARG A 182 -7.08 9.93 -2.52
C ARG A 182 -8.35 9.43 -3.18
N ASP A 183 -9.16 8.69 -2.45
CA ASP A 183 -10.50 8.28 -2.86
C ASP A 183 -11.47 9.46 -2.73
N PRO A 184 -12.19 9.87 -3.80
CA PRO A 184 -13.21 10.91 -3.73
C PRO A 184 -14.36 10.60 -2.77
N GLU A 185 -14.64 9.31 -2.54
CA GLU A 185 -15.65 8.85 -1.58
C GLU A 185 -15.07 8.63 -0.18
N HIS A 186 -13.77 8.89 0.03
CA HIS A 186 -13.13 8.84 1.33
C HIS A 186 -13.33 7.49 2.06
N ALA A 187 -13.38 6.37 1.34
CA ALA A 187 -13.52 5.09 2.03
C ALA A 187 -12.21 4.69 2.73
N ALA A 188 -12.33 3.73 3.65
CA ALA A 188 -11.25 3.40 4.57
C ALA A 188 -10.11 2.60 3.93
N CYS A 189 -8.90 2.96 4.36
CA CYS A 189 -7.67 2.23 4.18
C CYS A 189 -7.17 1.65 5.51
N ALA A 190 -6.29 0.67 5.42
CA ALA A 190 -5.56 0.13 6.55
C ALA A 190 -4.06 0.05 6.24
N ALA A 191 -3.27 0.49 7.21
CA ALA A 191 -1.82 0.33 7.27
C ALA A 191 -1.52 -0.80 8.26
N VAL A 192 -1.17 -1.97 7.72
CA VAL A 192 -0.81 -3.16 8.50
C VAL A 192 0.67 -3.08 8.83
N LEU A 193 0.96 -2.86 10.12
CA LEU A 193 2.28 -2.58 10.67
C LEU A 193 3.06 -3.87 10.95
N ASP A 194 2.37 -4.97 11.23
CA ASP A 194 2.92 -6.27 11.60
C ASP A 194 2.33 -7.37 10.71
N PRO A 195 3.05 -8.44 10.35
CA PRO A 195 2.51 -9.52 9.51
C PRO A 195 1.56 -10.50 10.22
N ALA A 196 1.50 -10.53 11.55
CA ALA A 196 0.63 -11.43 12.32
C ALA A 196 -0.87 -11.36 11.95
N PRO A 197 -1.48 -10.19 11.67
CA PRO A 197 -2.89 -10.07 11.31
C PRO A 197 -3.31 -10.87 10.07
N PHE A 198 -2.37 -11.26 9.20
CA PHE A 198 -2.66 -12.11 8.05
C PHE A 198 -2.80 -13.60 8.41
N GLY A 199 -2.34 -14.04 9.60
CA GLY A 199 -2.33 -15.45 9.97
C GLY A 199 -1.54 -16.31 8.97
N ARG A 200 -2.18 -17.32 8.39
CA ARG A 200 -1.67 -18.12 7.25
C ARG A 200 -2.31 -17.72 5.91
N GLY A 201 -2.82 -16.49 5.83
CA GLY A 201 -3.59 -15.97 4.73
C GLY A 201 -2.82 -15.98 3.41
N LYS A 202 -3.57 -16.22 2.33
CA LYS A 202 -3.11 -16.10 0.95
C LYS A 202 -3.99 -15.05 0.24
N PRO A 203 -3.46 -14.36 -0.78
CA PRO A 203 -4.28 -13.49 -1.61
C PRO A 203 -5.36 -14.32 -2.30
N HIS A 204 -6.57 -13.76 -2.42
CA HIS A 204 -7.70 -14.35 -3.13
C HIS A 204 -8.42 -13.27 -3.93
N SER A 205 -9.40 -13.65 -4.77
CA SER A 205 -10.10 -12.74 -5.69
C SER A 205 -9.13 -11.87 -6.48
N GLN A 206 -8.21 -12.51 -7.22
CA GLN A 206 -7.22 -11.80 -8.01
C GLN A 206 -7.81 -11.40 -9.37
N HIS A 207 -7.70 -10.12 -9.71
CA HIS A 207 -8.15 -9.55 -10.97
C HIS A 207 -7.02 -8.76 -11.61
N THR A 208 -6.90 -8.84 -12.93
CA THR A 208 -6.00 -7.98 -13.69
C THR A 208 -6.71 -6.67 -14.04
N TRP A 209 -6.01 -5.56 -13.82
CA TRP A 209 -6.45 -4.20 -14.09
C TRP A 209 -5.40 -3.46 -14.91
N PHE A 210 -5.80 -2.80 -15.99
CA PHE A 210 -4.92 -1.92 -16.75
C PHE A 210 -5.06 -0.50 -16.24
N ILE A 211 -3.94 0.10 -15.84
CA ILE A 211 -3.90 1.48 -15.31
C ILE A 211 -3.07 2.38 -16.22
N ALA A 212 -3.73 3.32 -16.88
CA ALA A 212 -3.13 4.36 -17.73
C ALA A 212 -3.20 5.72 -17.02
N ALA A 213 -2.13 6.52 -17.12
CA ALA A 213 -2.06 7.81 -16.45
C ALA A 213 -1.67 8.92 -17.43
N ALA A 214 -2.48 9.98 -17.44
CA ALA A 214 -2.21 11.25 -18.10
C ALA A 214 -2.24 12.37 -17.05
N ARG A 215 -1.70 13.56 -17.36
CA ARG A 215 -1.60 14.67 -16.38
C ARG A 215 -2.95 15.10 -15.80
N ALA A 216 -4.01 14.99 -16.59
CA ALA A 216 -5.35 15.39 -16.19
C ALA A 216 -6.13 14.30 -15.45
N ARG A 217 -5.76 13.01 -15.64
CA ARG A 217 -6.56 11.88 -15.13
C ARG A 217 -5.82 10.55 -15.18
N VAL A 218 -6.28 9.61 -14.37
CA VAL A 218 -5.90 8.20 -14.41
C VAL A 218 -7.12 7.34 -14.70
N ARG A 219 -6.96 6.35 -15.59
CA ARG A 219 -8.01 5.41 -15.97
C ARG A 219 -7.61 3.99 -15.56
N CYS A 220 -8.56 3.29 -14.97
CA CYS A 220 -8.45 1.90 -14.56
C CYS A 220 -9.52 1.09 -15.31
N ALA A 221 -9.13 0.02 -15.98
CA ALA A 221 -10.06 -0.90 -16.64
C ALA A 221 -9.72 -2.34 -16.26
N GLN A 222 -10.72 -3.13 -15.89
CA GLN A 222 -10.55 -4.55 -15.62
C GLN A 222 -10.27 -5.31 -16.93
N ASP A 223 -9.41 -6.32 -16.87
CA ASP A 223 -9.07 -7.20 -17.99
C ASP A 223 -10.18 -8.24 -18.24
N GLU A 224 -11.37 -7.75 -18.59
CA GLU A 224 -12.55 -8.55 -18.86
C GLU A 224 -13.48 -7.81 -19.84
N ARG A 225 -14.10 -8.52 -20.77
CA ARG A 225 -15.05 -7.89 -21.72
C ARG A 225 -16.25 -7.34 -20.97
N GLY A 226 -16.50 -6.03 -21.08
CA GLY A 226 -17.54 -5.35 -20.30
C GLY A 226 -17.20 -5.25 -18.81
N GLY A 227 -15.94 -5.48 -18.44
CA GLY A 227 -15.46 -5.35 -17.06
C GLY A 227 -15.59 -3.93 -16.52
N ALA A 228 -15.52 -3.81 -15.20
CA ALA A 228 -15.63 -2.52 -14.53
C ALA A 228 -14.50 -1.57 -14.95
N SER A 229 -14.81 -0.27 -14.94
CA SER A 229 -13.82 0.78 -15.15
C SER A 229 -14.02 1.92 -14.16
N TRP A 230 -12.93 2.60 -13.83
CA TRP A 230 -12.90 3.78 -12.99
C TRP A 230 -12.02 4.85 -13.61
N GLU A 231 -12.41 6.11 -13.46
CA GLU A 231 -11.60 7.27 -13.83
C GLU A 231 -11.47 8.18 -12.60
N PHE A 232 -10.25 8.67 -12.37
CA PHE A 232 -9.95 9.65 -11.34
C PHE A 232 -9.29 10.86 -11.97
N THR A 233 -9.84 12.04 -11.75
CA THR A 233 -9.25 13.31 -12.18
C THR A 233 -8.04 13.68 -11.34
N ARG A 234 -7.19 14.58 -11.84
CA ARG A 234 -6.07 15.12 -11.08
C ARG A 234 -6.55 15.78 -9.79
N GLU A 235 -7.62 16.56 -9.86
CA GLU A 235 -8.16 17.34 -8.75
C GLU A 235 -8.67 16.43 -7.62
N GLN A 236 -9.23 15.27 -7.98
CA GLN A 236 -9.63 14.25 -7.01
C GLN A 236 -8.43 13.64 -6.28
N LEU A 237 -7.37 13.29 -7.02
CA LEU A 237 -6.23 12.54 -6.48
C LEU A 237 -5.25 13.40 -5.67
N VAL A 238 -4.97 14.64 -6.12
CA VAL A 238 -3.83 15.43 -5.62
C VAL A 238 -4.17 16.24 -4.37
#